data_AF-Q0W251-F1
#
_entry.id   AF-Q0W251-F1
#
_cell.length_a   1.000
_cell.length_b   1.000
_cell.length_c   1.000
_cell.angle_alpha   90.00
_cell.angle_beta   90.00
_cell.angle_gamma   90.00
#
_symmetry.space_group_name_H-M   'P 1'
#
loop_
_entity.id
_entity.type
_entity.pdbx_description
1 polymer ?
#
loop_
_entity_poly.entity_id
_entity_poly.type
_entity_poly.pdbx_seq_one_letter_code
_entity_poly.pdbx_strand_id
1 'polypeptide(L)'
;MFLISMSASDVAMTMDEFVAYYKKNRGLVRSARAYDAAGGQWVQGEEIFRKSGAYTLIVIQFKNRHFLRVTVKPSLKVAYSPEVYRSAAFWVDKGVRLTYEEKAFLEGIGNEPMAMDEILRVIERSGFPGKEALLKKIRKAL
;
A
#
# COMPACT_ATOMS: atom_id res chain seq x y z
N MET A 1 21.91 -1.51 39.32
CA MET A 1 21.66 -1.81 37.89
C MET A 1 20.24 -1.37 37.58
N PHE A 2 20.04 -0.17 37.04
CA PHE A 2 18.70 0.36 36.77
C PHE A 2 18.21 -0.16 35.42
N LEU A 3 17.17 -0.99 35.44
CA LEU A 3 16.37 -1.32 34.26
C LEU A 3 15.71 -0.03 33.78
N ILE A 4 16.27 0.60 32.75
CA ILE A 4 15.62 1.71 32.06
C ILE A 4 14.37 1.11 31.40
N SER A 5 13.22 1.34 32.03
CA SER A 5 11.91 1.01 31.46
C SER A 5 11.82 1.67 30.09
N MET A 6 11.87 0.86 29.02
CA MET A 6 11.54 1.32 27.67
C MET A 6 10.04 1.61 27.65
N SER A 7 9.64 2.86 27.89
CA SER A 7 8.23 3.22 27.74
C SER A 7 7.90 3.28 26.25
N ALA A 8 7.16 2.28 25.77
CA ALA A 8 6.47 2.34 24.50
C ALA A 8 5.15 3.08 24.73
N SER A 9 4.87 4.09 23.91
CA SER A 9 3.56 4.74 23.87
C SER A 9 2.80 4.24 22.65
N ASP A 10 1.50 3.99 22.80
CA ASP A 10 0.63 3.52 21.73
C ASP A 10 -0.35 4.64 21.35
N VAL A 11 -0.43 4.97 20.07
CA VAL A 11 -1.35 6.00 19.54
C VAL A 11 -1.97 5.52 18.23
N ALA A 12 -3.22 5.91 17.96
CA ALA A 12 -3.87 5.69 16.67
C ALA A 12 -4.03 7.02 15.92
N MET A 13 -3.52 7.09 14.68
CA MET A 13 -3.61 8.30 13.83
C MET A 13 -3.69 7.92 12.34
N THR A 14 -4.25 8.79 11.53
CA THR A 14 -4.21 8.70 10.05
C THR A 14 -2.79 8.96 9.53
N MET A 15 -2.53 8.63 8.25
CA MET A 15 -1.24 8.97 7.64
C MET A 15 -0.98 10.48 7.61
N ASP A 16 -1.98 11.30 7.33
CA ASP A 16 -1.83 12.76 7.31
C ASP A 16 -1.42 13.30 8.70
N GLU A 17 -2.06 12.81 9.76
CA GLU A 17 -1.71 13.13 11.14
C GLU A 17 -0.28 12.66 11.48
N PHE A 18 0.11 11.46 11.03
CA PHE A 18 1.46 10.95 11.21
C PHE A 18 2.50 11.83 10.50
N VAL A 19 2.25 12.27 9.26
CA VAL A 19 3.16 13.15 8.53
C VAL A 19 3.32 14.48 9.26
N ALA A 20 2.24 15.08 9.73
CA ALA A 20 2.28 16.31 10.51
C ALA A 20 3.07 16.12 11.82
N TYR A 21 2.80 15.03 12.53
CA TYR A 21 3.52 14.66 13.76
C TYR A 21 5.02 14.48 13.51
N TYR A 22 5.39 13.71 12.47
CA TYR A 22 6.77 13.42 12.13
C TYR A 22 7.55 14.68 11.74
N LYS A 23 6.96 15.55 10.91
CA LYS A 23 7.58 16.84 10.54
C LYS A 23 7.85 17.71 11.76
N LYS A 24 6.89 17.83 12.68
CA LYS A 24 7.04 18.60 13.93
C LYS A 24 8.14 18.06 14.84
N ASN A 25 8.34 16.74 14.85
CA ASN A 25 9.26 16.06 15.79
C ASN A 25 10.54 15.52 15.14
N ARG A 26 10.80 15.83 13.85
CA ARG A 26 11.86 15.21 13.04
C ARG A 26 13.24 15.23 13.70
N GLY A 27 13.57 16.33 14.39
CA GLY A 27 14.84 16.51 15.09
C GLY A 27 15.07 15.57 16.27
N LEU A 28 13.99 15.02 16.84
CA LEU A 28 14.01 14.09 17.97
C LEU A 28 14.00 12.62 17.51
N VAL A 29 13.60 12.36 16.27
CA VAL A 29 13.47 11.01 15.72
C VAL A 29 14.84 10.46 15.32
N ARG A 30 15.15 9.25 15.78
CA ARG A 30 16.30 8.45 15.36
C ARG A 30 15.98 7.61 14.13
N SER A 31 14.85 6.90 14.15
CA SER A 31 14.40 6.08 13.02
C SER A 31 12.87 5.96 13.00
N ALA A 32 12.33 5.67 11.83
CA ALA A 32 10.92 5.32 11.64
C ALA A 32 10.83 4.12 10.71
N ARG A 33 9.93 3.19 11.01
CA ARG A 33 9.64 1.99 10.21
C ARG A 33 8.12 1.80 10.10
N ALA A 34 7.62 1.54 8.91
CA ALA A 34 6.22 1.26 8.65
C ALA A 34 6.04 -0.16 8.11
N TYR A 35 5.03 -0.87 8.58
CA TYR A 35 4.64 -2.16 8.01
C TYR A 35 3.58 -1.93 6.92
N ASP A 36 3.94 -2.27 5.69
CA ASP A 36 3.03 -2.29 4.55
C ASP A 36 2.33 -3.63 4.47
N ALA A 37 1.03 -3.66 4.78
CA ALA A 37 0.25 -4.89 4.78
C ALA A 37 -0.04 -5.42 3.38
N ALA A 38 0.01 -4.58 2.34
CA ALA A 38 -0.19 -5.02 0.96
C ALA A 38 1.05 -5.74 0.44
N GLY A 39 2.25 -5.21 0.71
CA GLY A 39 3.52 -5.81 0.33
C GLY A 39 4.10 -6.82 1.33
N GLY A 40 3.51 -6.95 2.53
CA GLY A 40 3.99 -7.85 3.58
C GLY A 40 5.39 -7.50 4.12
N GLN A 41 5.81 -6.24 4.00
CA GLN A 41 7.20 -5.82 4.21
C GLN A 41 7.33 -4.58 5.09
N TRP A 42 8.53 -4.40 5.68
CA TRP A 42 8.87 -3.20 6.44
C TRP A 42 9.54 -2.16 5.55
N VAL A 43 8.96 -0.97 5.50
CA VAL A 43 9.49 0.23 4.83
C VAL A 43 10.16 1.12 5.88
N GLN A 44 11.31 1.73 5.56
CA GLN A 44 12.10 2.48 6.53
C GLN A 44 12.38 3.93 6.09
N GLY A 45 12.54 4.81 7.08
CA GLY A 45 13.03 6.16 6.87
C GLY A 45 12.10 7.01 6.01
N GLU A 46 12.66 7.73 5.05
CA GLU A 46 11.87 8.63 4.19
C GLU A 46 11.00 7.90 3.16
N GLU A 47 11.26 6.62 2.89
CA GLU A 47 10.43 5.85 1.95
C GLU A 47 8.98 5.73 2.41
N ILE A 48 8.73 5.80 3.72
CA ILE A 48 7.39 5.79 4.34
C ILE A 48 6.51 6.94 3.80
N PHE A 49 7.13 8.04 3.38
CA PHE A 49 6.42 9.23 2.88
C PHE A 49 6.35 9.28 1.35
N ARG A 50 7.16 8.48 0.65
CA ARG A 50 7.27 8.51 -0.82
C ARG A 50 6.49 7.38 -1.49
N LYS A 51 6.43 6.20 -0.85
CA LYS A 51 5.71 5.06 -1.39
C LYS A 51 4.25 5.11 -0.95
N SER A 52 3.35 4.95 -1.92
CA SER A 52 1.97 4.57 -1.65
C SER A 52 1.98 3.16 -1.06
N GLY A 53 1.49 2.98 0.16
CA GLY A 53 1.47 1.69 0.86
C GLY A 53 0.27 1.55 1.78
N ALA A 54 -0.19 0.31 1.99
CA ALA A 54 -1.28 0.01 2.93
C ALA A 54 -0.69 -0.11 4.34
N TYR A 55 -0.17 1.02 4.85
CA TYR A 55 0.48 1.06 6.15
C TYR A 55 -0.55 0.82 7.26
N THR A 56 -0.30 -0.19 8.10
CA THR A 56 -1.16 -0.53 9.26
C THR A 56 -0.50 -0.20 10.59
N LEU A 57 0.83 -0.18 10.60
CA LEU A 57 1.63 0.02 11.80
C LEU A 57 2.87 0.86 11.46
N ILE A 58 3.16 1.87 12.28
CA ILE A 58 4.41 2.62 12.21
C ILE A 58 5.07 2.62 13.58
N VAL A 59 6.37 2.38 13.63
CA VAL A 59 7.18 2.43 14.83
C VAL A 59 8.21 3.53 14.67
N ILE A 60 8.18 4.49 15.59
CA ILE A 60 9.16 5.58 15.68
C ILE A 60 10.08 5.29 16.86
N GLN A 61 11.38 5.33 16.61
CA GLN A 61 12.39 5.35 17.65
C GLN A 61 12.91 6.77 17.82
N PHE A 62 12.86 7.31 19.03
CA PHE A 62 13.43 8.61 19.37
C PHE A 62 14.90 8.49 19.80
N LYS A 63 15.64 9.60 19.72
CA LYS A 63 17.06 9.68 20.13
C LYS A 63 17.27 9.33 21.62
N ASN A 64 16.28 9.61 22.46
CA ASN A 64 16.25 9.25 23.87
C ASN A 64 15.90 7.76 24.13
N ARG A 65 15.88 6.91 23.09
CA ARG A 65 15.56 5.48 23.14
C ARG A 65 14.11 5.13 23.49
N HIS A 66 13.21 6.12 23.52
CA HIS A 66 11.77 5.86 23.60
C HIS A 66 11.22 5.41 22.25
N PHE A 67 10.13 4.64 22.31
CA PHE A 67 9.42 4.14 21.14
C PHE A 67 7.99 4.64 21.13
N LEU A 68 7.53 5.09 19.98
CA LEU A 68 6.12 5.35 19.72
C LEU A 68 5.63 4.35 18.69
N ARG A 69 4.62 3.58 19.08
CA ARG A 69 3.89 2.71 18.18
C ARG A 69 2.64 3.44 17.72
N VAL A 70 2.48 3.51 16.42
CA VAL A 70 1.39 4.20 15.75
C VAL A 70 0.58 3.18 14.98
N THR A 71 -0.66 2.95 15.41
CA THR A 71 -1.64 2.22 14.61
C THR A 71 -2.21 3.18 13.57
N VAL A 72 -2.00 2.88 12.29
CA VAL A 72 -2.47 3.75 11.22
C VAL A 72 -3.97 3.51 11.03
N LYS A 73 -4.77 4.55 11.28
CA LYS A 73 -6.19 4.52 10.99
C LYS A 73 -6.35 4.36 9.48
N PRO A 74 -7.14 3.37 9.01
CA PRO A 74 -7.42 3.24 7.59
C PRO A 74 -8.10 4.52 7.12
N SER A 75 -7.42 5.30 6.30
CA SER A 75 -8.05 6.43 5.63
C SER A 75 -8.77 5.85 4.41
N LEU A 76 -10.04 6.24 4.20
CA LEU A 76 -10.77 5.95 2.96
C LEU A 76 -10.01 6.45 1.70
N LYS A 77 -8.97 7.29 1.87
CA LYS A 77 -8.08 7.74 0.79
C LYS A 77 -7.08 6.69 0.29
N VAL A 78 -7.02 5.48 0.86
CA VAL A 78 -6.40 4.33 0.18
C VAL A 78 -7.26 3.89 -1.04
N ALA A 79 -8.44 4.47 -1.24
CA ALA A 79 -9.34 4.09 -2.33
C ALA A 79 -9.01 4.65 -3.73
N TYR A 80 -8.08 5.61 -3.89
CA TYR A 80 -7.86 6.21 -5.22
C TYR A 80 -6.41 6.63 -5.46
N SER A 81 -5.57 5.67 -5.87
CA SER A 81 -4.41 5.96 -6.71
C SER A 81 -4.72 5.50 -8.14
N PRO A 82 -4.72 6.37 -9.16
CA PRO A 82 -5.04 6.04 -10.56
C PRO A 82 -4.11 5.00 -11.21
N GLU A 83 -3.16 4.43 -10.47
CA GLU A 83 -2.33 3.27 -10.84
C GLU A 83 -3.07 1.91 -10.60
N VAL A 84 -4.39 1.97 -10.38
CA VAL A 84 -5.22 1.00 -9.65
C VAL A 84 -5.32 -0.42 -10.22
N TYR A 85 -5.11 -0.63 -11.51
CA TYR A 85 -5.49 -1.88 -12.19
C TYR A 85 -4.63 -3.10 -11.83
N ARG A 86 -3.54 -2.94 -11.09
CA ARG A 86 -2.72 -4.08 -10.63
C ARG A 86 -3.22 -4.69 -9.34
N SER A 87 -3.94 -3.92 -8.53
CA SER A 87 -4.35 -4.40 -7.22
C SER A 87 -5.54 -5.35 -7.37
N ALA A 88 -5.45 -6.52 -6.73
CA ALA A 88 -6.62 -7.40 -6.59
C ALA A 88 -7.81 -6.66 -5.95
N ALA A 89 -7.53 -5.68 -5.09
CA ALA A 89 -8.54 -4.81 -4.47
C ALA A 89 -9.35 -4.00 -5.50
N PHE A 90 -8.70 -3.45 -6.53
CA PHE A 90 -9.39 -2.73 -7.60
C PHE A 90 -10.37 -3.61 -8.35
N TRP A 91 -9.93 -4.80 -8.74
CA TRP A 91 -10.79 -5.73 -9.47
C TRP A 91 -11.94 -6.22 -8.58
N VAL A 92 -11.68 -6.47 -7.30
CA VAL A 92 -12.72 -6.82 -6.32
C VAL A 92 -13.75 -5.68 -6.15
N ASP A 93 -13.33 -4.42 -6.09
CA ASP A 93 -14.22 -3.25 -6.04
C ASP A 93 -15.11 -3.15 -7.29
N LYS A 94 -14.55 -3.49 -8.46
CA LYS A 94 -15.29 -3.62 -9.73
C LYS A 94 -16.15 -4.90 -9.81
N GLY A 95 -16.22 -5.72 -8.77
CA GLY A 95 -16.96 -6.98 -8.78
C GLY A 95 -16.31 -8.09 -9.61
N VAL A 96 -15.05 -7.91 -10.02
CA VAL A 96 -14.24 -8.88 -10.76
C VAL A 96 -13.46 -9.75 -9.79
N ARG A 97 -13.74 -11.05 -9.81
CA ARG A 97 -12.90 -12.05 -9.11
C ARG A 97 -11.89 -12.64 -10.08
N LEU A 98 -10.62 -12.34 -9.83
CA LEU A 98 -9.49 -12.85 -10.59
C LEU A 98 -9.01 -14.20 -10.04
N THR A 99 -8.63 -15.10 -10.93
CA THR A 99 -7.82 -16.27 -10.57
C THR A 99 -6.38 -15.85 -10.27
N TYR A 100 -5.60 -16.76 -9.69
CA TYR A 100 -4.18 -16.54 -9.48
C TYR A 100 -3.44 -16.20 -10.78
N GLU A 101 -3.74 -16.94 -11.86
CA GLU A 101 -3.13 -16.76 -13.18
C GLU A 101 -3.51 -15.43 -13.83
N GLU A 102 -4.78 -15.02 -13.73
CA GLU A 102 -5.26 -13.74 -14.24
C GLU A 102 -4.62 -12.56 -13.49
N LYS A 103 -4.47 -12.69 -12.17
CA LYS A 103 -3.78 -11.70 -11.34
C LYS A 103 -2.32 -11.56 -11.74
N ALA A 104 -1.60 -12.68 -11.82
CA ALA A 104 -0.18 -12.71 -12.20
C ALA A 104 0.05 -12.11 -13.59
N PHE A 105 -0.86 -12.39 -14.54
CA PHE A 105 -0.82 -11.81 -15.87
C PHE A 105 -1.02 -10.28 -15.85
N LEU A 106 -2.04 -9.78 -15.14
CA LEU A 106 -2.30 -8.33 -15.04
C LEU A 106 -1.19 -7.56 -14.32
N GLU A 107 -0.52 -8.17 -13.35
CA GLU A 107 0.69 -7.63 -12.72
C GLU A 107 1.86 -7.53 -13.71
N GLY A 108 1.90 -8.40 -14.72
CA GLY A 108 2.95 -8.46 -15.75
C GLY A 108 2.78 -7.50 -16.94
N ILE A 109 1.62 -6.82 -17.08
CA ILE A 109 1.33 -5.92 -18.22
C ILE A 109 2.21 -4.65 -18.23
N GLY A 110 2.88 -4.32 -17.12
CA GLY A 110 3.91 -3.28 -17.06
C GLY A 110 3.71 -2.32 -15.89
N ASN A 111 4.77 -1.56 -15.57
CA ASN A 111 4.83 -0.71 -14.38
C ASN A 111 4.29 0.71 -14.56
N GLU A 112 3.86 1.06 -15.76
CA GLU A 112 3.37 2.41 -16.09
C GLU A 112 1.84 2.55 -15.91
N PRO A 113 1.34 3.74 -15.55
CA PRO A 113 -0.09 4.03 -15.54
C PRO A 113 -0.68 3.82 -16.94
N MET A 114 -1.75 3.05 -17.05
CA MET A 114 -2.45 2.78 -18.32
C MET A 114 -3.94 3.03 -18.15
N ALA A 115 -4.57 3.54 -19.20
CA ALA A 115 -6.01 3.69 -19.26
C ALA A 115 -6.70 2.33 -19.44
N MET A 116 -7.97 2.23 -19.07
CA MET A 116 -8.72 0.96 -19.09
C MET A 116 -8.85 0.37 -20.51
N ASP A 117 -9.02 1.22 -21.51
CA ASP A 117 -9.05 0.85 -22.92
C ASP A 117 -7.70 0.33 -23.41
N GLU A 118 -6.59 0.87 -22.91
CA GLU A 118 -5.25 0.36 -23.18
C GLU A 118 -5.04 -1.03 -22.57
N ILE A 119 -5.49 -1.23 -21.33
CA ILE A 119 -5.43 -2.54 -20.66
C ILE A 119 -6.23 -3.58 -21.45
N LEU A 120 -7.46 -3.26 -21.86
CA LEU A 120 -8.28 -4.15 -22.69
C LEU A 120 -7.56 -4.52 -23.99
N ARG A 121 -6.94 -3.54 -24.67
CA ARG A 121 -6.16 -3.79 -25.90
C ARG A 121 -4.94 -4.67 -25.65
N VAL A 122 -4.24 -4.51 -24.52
CA VAL A 122 -3.10 -5.38 -24.16
C VAL A 122 -3.57 -6.81 -23.92
N ILE A 123 -4.67 -6.99 -23.17
CA ILE A 123 -5.23 -8.32 -22.92
C ILE A 123 -5.67 -8.99 -24.24
N GLU A 124 -6.35 -8.25 -25.12
CA GLU A 124 -6.80 -8.74 -26.43
C GLU A 124 -5.64 -9.21 -27.31
N ARG A 125 -4.55 -8.44 -27.35
CA ARG A 125 -3.33 -8.72 -28.11
C ARG A 125 -2.42 -9.74 -27.45
N SER A 126 -2.66 -10.10 -26.19
CA SER A 126 -1.86 -11.08 -25.47
C SER A 126 -2.10 -12.52 -25.94
N GLY A 127 -1.10 -13.36 -25.70
CA GLY A 127 -1.22 -14.83 -25.80
C GLY A 127 -1.69 -15.50 -24.52
N PHE A 128 -2.23 -14.75 -23.55
CA PHE A 128 -2.64 -15.31 -22.26
C PHE A 128 -3.78 -16.34 -22.47
N PRO A 129 -3.63 -17.60 -22.05
CA PRO A 129 -4.63 -18.65 -22.28
C PRO A 129 -6.02 -18.32 -21.72
N GLY A 130 -6.09 -17.55 -20.63
CA GLY A 130 -7.35 -17.12 -20.00
C GLY A 130 -7.92 -15.80 -20.53
N LYS A 131 -7.40 -15.23 -21.63
CA LYS A 131 -7.71 -13.85 -22.04
C LYS A 131 -9.19 -13.60 -22.30
N GLU A 132 -9.91 -14.54 -22.91
CA GLU A 132 -11.32 -14.35 -23.24
C GLU A 132 -12.19 -14.32 -21.97
N ALA A 133 -11.91 -15.21 -21.02
CA ALA A 133 -12.58 -15.24 -19.73
C ALA A 133 -12.29 -13.97 -18.92
N LEU A 134 -11.05 -13.51 -18.93
CA LEU A 134 -10.63 -12.28 -18.27
C LEU A 134 -11.32 -11.05 -18.89
N LEU A 135 -11.30 -10.91 -20.22
CA LEU A 135 -11.97 -9.81 -20.92
C LEU A 135 -13.48 -9.80 -20.63
N LYS A 136 -14.12 -10.96 -20.60
CA LYS A 136 -15.55 -11.07 -20.29
C LYS A 136 -15.86 -10.59 -18.87
N LYS A 137 -15.01 -10.93 -17.89
CA LYS A 137 -15.16 -10.46 -16.50
C LYS A 137 -14.99 -8.94 -16.41
N ILE A 138 -13.96 -8.40 -17.04
CA ILE A 138 -13.64 -6.97 -17.01
C ILE A 138 -14.74 -6.16 -17.71
N ARG A 139 -15.16 -6.55 -18.92
CA ARG A 139 -16.22 -5.85 -19.67
C ARG A 139 -17.59 -5.90 -19.00
N LYS A 140 -17.87 -6.90 -18.16
CA LYS A 140 -19.11 -6.99 -17.38
C LYS A 140 -19.11 -6.04 -16.18
N ALA A 141 -17.93 -5.69 -15.70
CA ALA A 141 -17.70 -4.89 -14.51
C ALA A 141 -17.50 -3.39 -14.78
N LEU A 142 -17.27 -3.03 -16.04
CA LEU A 142 -17.24 -1.67 -16.56
C LEU A 142 -18.62 -1.27 -17.06
#